data_AF-A0A4Q3VIW3-F1
#
_entry.id   AF-A0A4Q3VIW3-F1
#
_cell.length_a   1.000
_cell.length_b   1.000
_cell.length_c   1.000
_cell.angle_alpha   90.00
_cell.angle_beta   90.00
_cell.angle_gamma   90.00
#
_symmetry.space_group_name_H-M   'P 1'
#
loop_
_entity.id
_entity.type
_entity.pdbx_description
1 polymer ?
#
loop_
_entity_poly.entity_id
_entity_poly.type
_entity_poly.pdbx_seq_one_letter_code
_entity_poly.pdbx_strand_id
1 'polypeptide(L)'
;MVDAQLPIEQRPRPLRTLFLDFNAYFASIEQQENPALRGKPVVVAPVDAETTCCIASSHEARRFGIKCGTMIRDARRMCPGVIVVRGDHAV
;
A
#
# COMPACT_ATOMS: atom_id res chain seq x y z
N MET A 1 -18.12 -14.15 -49.46
CA MET A 1 -17.82 -14.07 -48.02
C MET A 1 -16.51 -13.31 -47.92
N VAL A 2 -16.58 -11.99 -47.74
CA VAL A 2 -15.41 -11.10 -47.80
C VAL A 2 -14.65 -11.23 -46.48
N ASP A 3 -13.39 -11.64 -46.54
CA ASP A 3 -12.42 -11.49 -45.46
C ASP A 3 -12.23 -9.99 -45.19
N ALA A 4 -13.05 -9.46 -44.28
CA ALA A 4 -12.98 -8.07 -43.85
C ALA A 4 -11.86 -7.95 -42.81
N GLN A 5 -10.62 -7.85 -43.27
CA GLN A 5 -9.55 -7.24 -42.47
C GLN A 5 -9.99 -5.82 -42.12
N LEU A 6 -10.42 -5.61 -40.87
CA LEU A 6 -10.73 -4.30 -40.32
C LEU A 6 -9.61 -3.29 -40.64
N PRO A 7 -9.95 -2.02 -40.95
CA PRO A 7 -8.99 -0.94 -41.16
C PRO A 7 -7.93 -0.94 -40.05
N ILE A 8 -6.67 -0.59 -40.37
CA ILE A 8 -5.54 -0.63 -39.41
C ILE A 8 -5.87 0.15 -38.12
N GLU A 9 -6.66 1.22 -38.23
CA GLU A 9 -7.14 2.03 -37.10
C GLU A 9 -8.15 1.32 -36.18
N GLN A 10 -8.86 0.33 -36.70
CA GLN A 10 -9.90 -0.43 -36.01
C GLN A 10 -9.41 -1.78 -35.48
N ARG A 11 -8.14 -2.13 -35.70
CA ARG A 11 -7.55 -3.31 -35.09
C ARG A 11 -7.25 -3.01 -33.62
N PRO A 12 -7.65 -3.87 -32.67
CA PRO A 12 -7.23 -3.70 -31.29
C PRO A 12 -5.70 -3.67 -31.26
N ARG A 13 -5.13 -2.54 -30.82
CA ARG A 13 -3.68 -2.43 -30.67
C ARG A 13 -3.26 -3.44 -29.60
N PRO A 14 -2.24 -4.28 -29.86
CA PRO A 14 -1.76 -5.20 -28.83
C PRO A 14 -1.34 -4.41 -27.59
N LEU A 15 -1.62 -4.95 -26.39
CA LEU A 15 -1.19 -4.36 -25.13
C LEU A 15 0.33 -4.16 -25.16
N ARG A 16 0.80 -2.91 -25.26
CA ARG A 16 2.25 -2.62 -25.33
C ARG A 16 2.90 -2.52 -23.96
N THR A 17 2.16 -2.07 -22.94
CA THR A 17 2.68 -1.83 -21.60
C THR A 17 1.54 -1.87 -20.58
N LEU A 18 1.81 -2.47 -19.41
CA LEU A 18 0.93 -2.49 -18.24
C LEU A 18 1.72 -1.94 -17.05
N PHE A 19 1.15 -0.97 -16.33
CA PHE A 19 1.65 -0.49 -15.06
C PHE A 19 0.76 -1.04 -13.94
N LEU A 20 1.37 -1.65 -12.93
CA LEU A 20 0.68 -2.23 -11.78
C LEU A 20 1.32 -1.70 -10.50
N ASP A 21 0.48 -1.14 -9.63
CA ASP A 21 0.87 -0.62 -8.32
C ASP A 21 -0.06 -1.19 -7.25
N PHE A 22 0.51 -1.62 -6.13
CA PHE A 22 -0.25 -2.19 -5.02
C PHE A 22 -0.59 -1.14 -3.99
N ASN A 23 -1.89 -0.95 -3.77
CA ASN A 23 -2.38 -0.03 -2.75
C ASN A 23 -1.91 -0.45 -1.35
N ALA A 24 -1.23 0.49 -0.68
CA ALA A 24 -0.76 0.32 0.70
C ALA A 24 0.04 -0.98 0.94
N TYR A 25 0.83 -1.42 -0.06
CA TYR A 25 1.42 -2.75 -0.17
C TYR A 25 1.87 -3.42 1.14
N PHE A 26 2.85 -2.87 1.87
CA PHE A 26 3.32 -3.54 3.09
C PHE A 26 2.25 -3.62 4.17
N ALA A 27 1.44 -2.57 4.36
CA ALA A 27 0.38 -2.60 5.35
C ALA A 27 -0.73 -3.61 4.99
N SER A 28 -1.03 -3.79 3.70
CA SER A 28 -2.02 -4.76 3.25
C SER A 28 -1.51 -6.19 3.36
N ILE A 29 -0.21 -6.44 3.16
CA ILE A 29 0.42 -7.73 3.48
C ILE A 29 0.29 -8.04 4.96
N GLU A 30 0.67 -7.12 5.85
CA GLU A 30 0.57 -7.36 7.30
C GLU A 30 -0.88 -7.65 7.74
N GLN A 31 -1.86 -6.95 7.17
CA GLN A 31 -3.28 -7.22 7.40
C GLN A 31 -3.79 -8.54 6.78
N GLN A 32 -3.13 -9.01 5.73
CA GLN A 32 -3.42 -10.30 5.11
C GLN A 32 -2.86 -11.44 5.95
N GLU A 33 -1.59 -11.34 6.35
CA GLU A 33 -0.87 -12.32 7.19
C GLU A 33 -1.44 -12.39 8.61
N ASN A 34 -1.81 -11.24 9.18
CA ASN A 34 -2.47 -11.16 10.48
C ASN A 34 -3.87 -10.54 10.37
N PRO A 35 -4.93 -11.37 10.20
CA PRO A 35 -6.30 -10.89 10.08
C PRO A 35 -6.80 -10.01 11.24
N ALA A 36 -6.19 -10.11 12.43
CA ALA A 36 -6.56 -9.28 13.58
C ALA A 36 -6.18 -7.79 13.39
N LEU A 37 -5.39 -7.46 12.36
CA LEU A 37 -5.01 -6.10 11.99
C LEU A 37 -5.99 -5.44 11.00
N ARG A 38 -6.92 -6.19 10.42
CA ARG A 38 -7.91 -5.66 9.47
C ARG A 38 -8.87 -4.69 10.17
N GLY A 39 -9.19 -3.58 9.51
CA GLY A 39 -10.05 -2.55 10.10
C GLY A 39 -9.37 -1.68 11.16
N LYS A 40 -8.07 -1.85 11.41
CA LYS A 40 -7.30 -1.09 12.41
C LYS A 40 -6.29 -0.16 11.75
N PRO A 41 -5.97 1.00 12.36
CA PRO A 41 -4.94 1.91 11.86
C PRO A 41 -3.57 1.28 12.04
N VAL A 42 -3.03 0.71 10.97
CA VAL A 42 -1.70 0.08 10.91
C VAL A 42 -0.71 0.94 10.13
N VAL A 43 0.51 1.03 10.63
CA VAL A 43 1.68 1.55 9.91
C VAL A 43 2.81 0.53 9.97
N VAL A 44 3.63 0.49 8.92
CA VAL A 44 4.84 -0.34 8.88
C VAL A 44 6.06 0.56 9.06
N ALA A 45 6.99 0.14 9.90
CA ALA A 45 8.24 0.85 10.17
C ALA A 45 9.45 -0.09 10.01
N PRO A 46 10.62 0.40 9.56
CA PRO A 46 11.80 -0.46 9.37
C PRO A 46 12.39 -0.94 10.72
N VAL A 47 12.22 -0.15 11.77
CA VAL A 47 12.68 -0.43 13.14
C VAL A 47 11.67 0.06 14.15
N ASP A 48 11.68 -0.51 15.36
CA ASP A 48 10.85 -0.03 16.46
C ASP A 48 11.55 1.14 17.17
N ALA A 49 11.39 2.34 16.62
CA ALA A 49 11.95 3.57 17.18
C ALA A 49 11.06 4.79 16.88
N GLU A 50 10.92 5.70 17.85
CA GLU A 50 10.15 6.94 17.67
C GLU A 50 10.74 7.88 16.61
N THR A 51 12.04 7.76 16.37
CA THR A 51 12.82 8.57 15.43
C THR A 51 12.80 8.02 13.99
N THR A 52 12.17 6.87 13.76
CA THR A 52 11.95 6.39 12.38
C THR A 52 10.65 6.91 11.79
N CYS A 53 10.39 6.60 10.52
CA CYS A 53 9.19 6.98 9.81
C CYS A 53 8.40 5.77 9.29
N CYS A 54 7.12 6.00 9.00
CA CYS A 54 6.24 5.03 8.39
C CYS A 54 6.68 4.78 6.95
N ILE A 55 7.06 3.54 6.61
CA ILE A 55 7.38 3.12 5.24
C ILE A 55 6.13 2.66 4.48
N ALA A 56 5.07 2.30 5.20
CA ALA A 56 3.72 2.10 4.65
C ALA A 56 2.65 2.49 5.68
N SER A 57 1.45 2.78 5.19
CA SER A 57 0.29 3.11 6.00
C SER A 57 -0.96 2.48 5.40
N SER A 58 -1.73 1.81 6.26
CA SER A 58 -3.06 1.26 5.94
C SER A 58 -4.05 2.37 5.59
N HIS A 59 -5.15 1.99 4.93
CA HIS A 59 -6.23 2.93 4.63
C HIS A 59 -6.83 3.54 5.90
N GLU A 60 -6.93 2.77 6.98
CA GLU A 60 -7.43 3.19 8.27
C GLU A 60 -6.50 4.21 8.93
N ALA A 61 -5.18 4.01 8.87
CA ALA A 61 -4.21 4.99 9.39
C ALA A 61 -4.23 6.30 8.58
N ARG A 62 -4.41 6.22 7.25
CA ARG A 62 -4.51 7.41 6.38
C ARG A 62 -5.69 8.31 6.72
N ARG A 63 -6.76 7.78 7.32
CA ARG A 63 -7.91 8.59 7.79
C ARG A 63 -7.51 9.58 8.91
N PHE A 64 -6.43 9.29 9.63
CA PHE A 64 -5.86 10.18 10.65
C PHE A 64 -4.77 11.11 10.09
N GLY A 65 -4.56 11.15 8.78
CA GLY A 65 -3.51 11.95 8.13
C GLY A 65 -2.11 11.32 8.16
N ILE A 66 -1.99 10.07 8.62
CA ILE A 66 -0.72 9.35 8.64
C ILE A 66 -0.40 8.84 7.23
N LYS A 67 0.77 9.19 6.71
CA LYS A 67 1.23 8.84 5.35
C LYS A 67 2.64 8.25 5.39
N CYS A 68 3.09 7.72 4.24
CA CYS A 68 4.49 7.34 4.09
C CYS A 68 5.39 8.56 4.37
N GLY A 69 6.46 8.35 5.15
CA GLY A 69 7.34 9.41 5.63
C GLY A 69 6.88 10.13 6.90
N THR A 70 5.67 9.89 7.41
CA THR A 70 5.27 10.40 8.74
C THR A 70 6.15 9.76 9.81
N MET A 71 6.76 10.56 10.69
CA MET A 71 7.55 10.07 11.82
C MET A 71 6.68 9.26 12.78
N ILE A 72 7.21 8.17 13.35
CA ILE A 72 6.43 7.31 14.27
C ILE A 72 5.94 8.08 15.49
N ARG A 73 6.77 8.97 16.04
CA ARG A 73 6.35 9.89 17.12
C ARG A 73 5.11 10.71 16.77
N ASP A 74 5.02 11.17 15.53
CA ASP A 74 3.95 12.04 15.06
C ASP A 74 2.72 11.20 14.71
N ALA A 75 2.90 10.01 14.14
CA ALA A 75 1.83 9.05 13.92
C ALA A 75 1.12 8.65 15.22
N ARG A 76 1.88 8.36 16.30
CA ARG A 76 1.32 8.05 17.63
C ARG A 76 0.56 9.23 18.25
N ARG A 77 0.96 10.46 17.95
CA ARG A 77 0.22 11.68 18.36
C ARG A 77 -1.06 11.88 17.54
N MET A 78 -1.01 11.66 16.23
CA MET A 78 -2.16 11.78 15.32
C MET A 78 -3.22 10.72 15.59
N CYS A 79 -2.80 9.50 15.92
CA CYS A 79 -3.68 8.38 16.24
C CYS A 79 -3.10 7.58 17.43
N PRO A 80 -3.57 7.85 18.66
CA PRO A 80 -3.09 7.13 19.85
C PRO A 80 -3.28 5.61 19.81
N GLY A 81 -4.22 5.12 18.97
CA GLY A 81 -4.47 3.70 18.75
C GLY A 81 -3.73 3.10 17.54
N VAL A 82 -2.78 3.82 16.93
CA VAL A 82 -2.03 3.32 15.78
C VAL A 82 -1.19 2.10 16.16
N ILE A 83 -1.28 1.05 15.36
CA ILE A 83 -0.47 -0.15 15.50
C ILE A 83 0.75 0.00 14.59
N VAL A 84 1.94 -0.02 15.21
CA VAL A 84 3.20 -0.01 14.49
C VAL A 84 3.66 -1.46 14.33
N VAL A 85 3.79 -1.91 13.09
CA VAL A 85 4.34 -3.22 12.75
C VAL A 85 5.76 -3.01 12.22
N ARG A 86 6.70 -3.83 12.69
CA ARG A 86 8.06 -3.84 12.15
C ARG A 86 8.04 -4.58 10.82
N GLY A 87 8.53 -3.94 9.75
CA GLY A 87 8.64 -4.59 8.45
C GLY A 87 9.57 -5.79 8.52
N ASP A 88 9.08 -6.93 8.04
CA ASP A 88 9.88 -8.14 7.83
C ASP A 88 10.34 -8.21 6.37
N HIS A 89 11.62 -8.49 6.17
CA HIS A 89 12.27 -8.59 4.86
C HIS A 89 13.03 -9.92 4.71
N ALA A 90 12.85 -10.85 5.65
CA ALA A 90 13.62 -12.09 5.70
C ALA A 90 13.08 -13.20 4.77
N VAL A 91 12.08 -12.89 3.94
CA VAL A 91 11.51 -13.80 2.93
C VAL A 91 12.09 -13.50 1.56
#